data_AF-A0A524FMP4-F1
#
_entry.id   AF-A0A524FMP4-F1
#
_cell.length_a   1.000
_cell.length_b   1.000
_cell.length_c   1.000
_cell.angle_alpha   90.00
_cell.angle_beta   90.00
_cell.angle_gamma   90.00
#
_symmetry.space_group_name_H-M   'P 1'
#
loop_
_entity.id
_entity.type
_entity.pdbx_description
1 polymer ?
#
loop_
_entity_poly.entity_id
_entity_poly.type
_entity_poly.pdbx_seq_one_letter_code
_entity_poly.pdbx_strand_id
1 'polypeptide(L)'
;MGAMKIVEQNIAKTMLKDVVTGDWAQFAEHKNVLYRVSSEEFQDINAMKMVQVPFSKDQLDSEDCFIADLGTKMYVWQGNACNVKEKVKSGQWARQIDANRAGEQNEVIFEEGDDAEFLAALDKGENYKVSDAVQFRAESELELETDADKAVAAIEPEHKAEIKETPEIRTEISSSAAPGIPGQIDDSIMTVEKMEGRRKCPNCGNEDKMMIHESVDKSNIILDYPRMYGKKFRCGLCGCLWREK
;
A
#
# COMPACT_ATOMS: atom_id res chain seq x y z
N MET A 1 -34.79 -13.55 1.55
CA MET A 1 -33.65 -12.88 2.23
C MET A 1 -33.00 -13.88 3.17
N GLY A 2 -31.94 -14.55 2.72
CA GLY A 2 -31.13 -15.43 3.59
C GLY A 2 -30.11 -14.57 4.36
N ALA A 3 -29.93 -14.85 5.65
CA ALA A 3 -29.06 -14.06 6.50
C ALA A 3 -27.57 -14.33 6.22
N MET A 4 -26.77 -13.27 6.15
CA MET A 4 -25.32 -13.37 6.25
C MET A 4 -24.93 -14.07 7.57
N LYS A 5 -24.15 -15.15 7.48
CA LYS A 5 -23.20 -15.51 8.54
C LYS A 5 -21.82 -15.00 8.13
N ILE A 6 -21.62 -13.70 8.28
CA ILE A 6 -20.27 -13.16 8.42
C ILE A 6 -19.75 -13.70 9.76
N VAL A 7 -18.69 -14.52 9.71
CA VAL A 7 -17.89 -14.87 10.88
C VAL A 7 -17.37 -13.57 11.48
N GLU A 8 -17.34 -13.42 12.81
CA GLU A 8 -16.88 -12.19 13.49
C GLU A 8 -15.43 -11.86 13.14
N GLN A 9 -15.24 -11.11 12.04
CA GLN A 9 -13.92 -10.66 11.60
C GLN A 9 -13.58 -9.34 12.30
N ASN A 10 -12.46 -9.30 13.01
CA ASN A 10 -11.86 -8.08 13.55
C ASN A 10 -11.16 -7.27 12.42
N ILE A 11 -11.89 -6.93 11.36
CA ILE A 11 -11.39 -6.31 10.11
C ILE A 11 -10.62 -5.00 10.39
N ALA A 12 -11.04 -4.24 11.41
CA ALA A 12 -10.54 -2.88 11.64
C ALA A 12 -9.10 -2.78 12.19
N LYS A 13 -8.50 -3.87 12.69
CA LYS A 13 -7.14 -3.83 13.26
C LYS A 13 -6.02 -3.95 12.22
N THR A 14 -6.29 -4.62 11.09
CA THR A 14 -5.31 -4.94 10.05
C THR A 14 -5.09 -3.83 9.01
N MET A 15 -5.47 -2.58 9.29
CA MET A 15 -5.71 -1.54 8.25
C MET A 15 -4.80 -0.30 8.29
N LEU A 16 -3.79 -0.23 9.15
CA LEU A 16 -2.90 0.95 9.22
C LEU A 16 -1.62 0.68 8.46
N LYS A 17 -1.19 1.59 7.56
CA LYS A 17 0.15 1.48 6.95
C LYS A 17 1.21 2.00 7.94
N ASP A 18 2.29 1.27 8.16
CA ASP A 18 3.42 1.79 8.92
C ASP A 18 4.18 2.77 8.02
N VAL A 19 4.26 4.02 8.46
CA VAL A 19 4.82 5.13 7.68
C VAL A 19 6.37 5.12 7.70
N VAL A 20 6.98 4.36 8.61
CA VAL A 20 8.44 4.29 8.78
C VAL A 20 9.03 3.13 7.97
N THR A 21 8.44 1.94 8.01
CA THR A 21 8.94 0.80 7.23
C THR A 21 8.32 0.69 5.83
N GLY A 22 7.14 1.28 5.61
CA GLY A 22 6.39 1.16 4.36
C GLY A 22 5.59 -0.15 4.24
N ASP A 23 5.83 -1.12 5.13
CA ASP A 23 4.92 -2.21 5.43
C ASP A 23 3.62 -1.66 6.00
N TRP A 24 2.61 -2.52 6.18
CA TRP A 24 1.44 -2.12 6.95
C TRP A 24 1.55 -2.64 8.37
N ALA A 25 1.22 -1.79 9.34
CA ALA A 25 1.04 -2.18 10.72
C ALA A 25 0.00 -3.30 10.76
N GLN A 26 0.49 -4.50 11.06
CA GLN A 26 -0.21 -5.80 11.02
C GLN A 26 -0.27 -6.57 9.68
N PHE A 27 0.66 -6.32 8.74
CA PHE A 27 1.02 -7.37 7.75
C PHE A 27 1.50 -8.67 8.40
N ALA A 28 2.02 -8.57 9.63
CA ALA A 28 2.52 -9.67 10.45
C ALA A 28 1.53 -10.84 10.64
N GLU A 29 0.21 -10.64 10.49
CA GLU A 29 -0.79 -11.68 10.81
C GLU A 29 -1.79 -12.04 9.70
N HIS A 30 -1.84 -11.37 8.53
CA HIS A 30 -2.77 -11.77 7.46
C HIS A 30 -2.45 -13.17 6.94
N LYS A 31 -3.27 -14.17 7.26
CA LYS A 31 -3.18 -15.50 6.66
C LYS A 31 -3.96 -15.51 5.35
N ASN A 32 -3.38 -16.11 4.31
CA ASN A 32 -4.04 -16.23 3.02
C ASN A 32 -5.28 -17.11 3.17
N VAL A 33 -6.41 -16.68 2.60
CA VAL A 33 -7.70 -17.37 2.72
C VAL A 33 -8.23 -17.76 1.35
N LEU A 34 -8.74 -18.99 1.24
CA LEU A 34 -9.43 -19.46 0.04
C LEU A 34 -10.93 -19.55 0.32
N TYR A 35 -11.74 -18.99 -0.57
CA TYR A 35 -13.19 -19.07 -0.53
C TYR A 35 -13.71 -19.80 -1.76
N ARG A 36 -14.54 -20.83 -1.58
CA ARG A 36 -15.33 -21.47 -2.64
C ARG A 36 -16.60 -20.66 -2.88
N VAL A 37 -16.87 -20.33 -4.14
CA VAL A 37 -18.06 -19.63 -4.63
C VAL A 37 -18.83 -20.60 -5.51
N SER A 38 -19.96 -21.08 -5.00
CA SER A 38 -20.82 -22.03 -5.68
C SER A 38 -22.28 -21.61 -5.62
N SER A 39 -23.07 -22.11 -6.55
CA SER A 39 -24.51 -22.22 -6.39
C SER A 39 -24.88 -23.45 -5.54
N GLU A 40 -26.01 -23.39 -4.86
CA GLU A 40 -26.75 -24.54 -4.36
C GLU A 40 -28.17 -24.48 -4.94
N GLU A 41 -28.63 -25.58 -5.52
CA GLU A 41 -30.01 -25.76 -5.95
C GLU A 41 -30.75 -26.64 -4.94
N PHE A 42 -31.71 -26.06 -4.23
CA PHE A 42 -32.57 -26.80 -3.30
C PHE A 42 -34.00 -26.30 -3.44
N GLN A 43 -34.97 -27.18 -3.76
CA GLN A 43 -36.40 -26.83 -3.82
C GLN A 43 -36.69 -25.53 -4.60
N ASP A 44 -36.18 -25.45 -5.84
CA ASP A 44 -36.36 -24.32 -6.78
C ASP A 44 -35.78 -22.96 -6.33
N ILE A 45 -34.96 -22.91 -5.26
CA ILE A 45 -34.13 -21.74 -4.93
C ILE A 45 -32.66 -21.98 -5.33
N ASN A 46 -32.20 -21.25 -6.35
CA ASN A 46 -30.76 -21.12 -6.63
C ASN A 46 -30.16 -20.07 -5.69
N ALA A 47 -29.55 -20.52 -4.59
CA ALA A 47 -28.81 -19.67 -3.67
C ALA A 47 -27.33 -19.64 -4.05
N MET A 48 -26.74 -18.46 -4.12
CA MET A 48 -25.29 -18.30 -4.27
C MET A 48 -24.64 -18.22 -2.89
N LYS A 49 -23.65 -19.08 -2.63
CA LYS A 49 -22.90 -19.10 -1.36
C LYS A 49 -21.41 -18.80 -1.59
N MET A 50 -20.79 -18.25 -0.55
CA MET A 50 -19.33 -18.13 -0.42
C MET A 50 -18.93 -18.79 0.90
N VAL A 51 -18.02 -19.76 0.85
CA VAL A 51 -17.61 -20.56 2.02
C VAL A 51 -16.09 -20.60 2.08
N GLN A 52 -15.53 -20.32 3.26
CA GLN A 52 -14.09 -20.49 3.50
C GLN A 52 -13.72 -21.97 3.45
N VAL A 53 -12.69 -22.30 2.68
CA VAL A 53 -12.13 -23.66 2.53
C VAL A 53 -10.64 -23.65 2.90
N PRO A 54 -10.02 -24.80 3.19
CA PRO A 54 -8.57 -24.90 3.34
C PRO A 54 -7.81 -24.30 2.16
N PHE A 55 -6.67 -23.66 2.41
CA PHE A 55 -5.86 -23.02 1.36
C PHE A 55 -4.99 -24.08 0.63
N SER A 56 -5.63 -24.98 -0.11
CA SER A 56 -4.97 -25.99 -0.95
C SER A 56 -5.62 -26.06 -2.32
N LYS A 57 -4.82 -26.38 -3.34
CA LYS A 57 -5.29 -26.74 -4.69
C LYS A 57 -6.23 -27.96 -4.69
N ASP A 58 -6.14 -28.83 -3.69
CA ASP A 58 -7.02 -29.99 -3.52
C ASP A 58 -8.48 -29.61 -3.18
N GLN A 59 -8.77 -28.32 -2.99
CA GLN A 59 -10.13 -27.80 -2.81
C GLN A 59 -10.74 -27.23 -4.08
N LEU A 60 -9.94 -27.05 -5.15
CA LEU A 60 -10.42 -26.54 -6.43
C LEU A 60 -11.33 -27.55 -7.13
N ASP A 61 -12.33 -27.02 -7.81
CA ASP A 61 -13.41 -27.78 -8.42
C ASP A 61 -13.81 -27.07 -9.72
N SER A 62 -13.67 -27.74 -10.86
CA SER A 62 -13.89 -27.15 -12.19
C SER A 62 -15.33 -26.66 -12.39
N GLU A 63 -16.28 -27.14 -11.58
CA GLU A 63 -17.68 -26.70 -11.61
C GLU A 63 -17.92 -25.38 -10.84
N ASP A 64 -16.92 -24.80 -10.17
CA ASP A 64 -17.07 -23.64 -9.29
C ASP A 64 -16.06 -22.50 -9.53
N CYS A 65 -16.30 -21.36 -8.86
CA CYS A 65 -15.33 -20.26 -8.76
C CYS A 65 -14.66 -20.26 -7.37
N PHE A 66 -13.44 -19.74 -7.29
CA PHE A 66 -12.71 -19.59 -6.04
C PHE A 66 -12.11 -18.19 -5.91
N ILE A 67 -12.02 -17.68 -4.69
CA ILE A 67 -11.38 -16.38 -4.39
C ILE A 67 -10.24 -16.65 -3.41
N ALA A 68 -9.00 -16.39 -3.83
CA ALA A 68 -7.82 -16.41 -2.96
C ALA A 68 -7.46 -14.98 -2.51
N ASP A 69 -7.55 -14.75 -1.21
CA ASP A 69 -7.24 -13.51 -0.55
C ASP A 69 -5.80 -13.55 -0.01
N LEU A 70 -4.90 -12.81 -0.68
CA LEU A 70 -3.47 -12.76 -0.38
C LEU A 70 -3.06 -11.45 0.36
N GLY A 71 -4.03 -10.71 0.89
CA GLY A 71 -3.83 -9.45 1.62
C GLY A 71 -3.49 -8.24 0.74
N THR A 72 -2.45 -8.34 -0.11
CA THR A 72 -2.06 -7.30 -1.11
C THR A 72 -2.62 -7.55 -2.51
N LYS A 73 -3.04 -8.78 -2.80
CA LYS A 73 -3.63 -9.19 -4.08
C LYS A 73 -4.89 -10.01 -3.80
N MET A 74 -5.85 -9.89 -4.70
CA MET A 74 -7.11 -10.66 -4.67
C MET A 74 -7.18 -11.45 -5.97
N TYR A 75 -7.11 -12.77 -5.89
CA TYR A 75 -7.20 -13.63 -7.08
C TYR A 75 -8.57 -14.29 -7.15
N VAL A 76 -9.16 -14.27 -8.34
CA VAL A 76 -10.40 -15.00 -8.65
C VAL A 76 -10.06 -16.07 -9.67
N TRP A 77 -10.25 -17.34 -9.30
CA TRP A 77 -10.11 -18.47 -10.20
C TRP A 77 -11.50 -18.93 -10.66
N GLN A 78 -11.64 -19.20 -11.95
CA GLN A 78 -12.88 -19.63 -12.57
C GLN A 78 -12.70 -21.01 -13.20
N GLY A 79 -13.39 -22.02 -12.66
CA GLY A 79 -13.43 -23.34 -13.25
C GLY A 79 -14.03 -23.31 -14.66
N ASN A 80 -13.59 -24.23 -15.52
CA ASN A 80 -14.01 -24.31 -16.91
C ASN A 80 -15.49 -24.75 -17.07
N ALA A 81 -16.04 -25.44 -16.07
CA ALA A 81 -17.44 -25.88 -16.02
C ALA A 81 -18.34 -24.96 -15.15
N CYS A 82 -17.78 -23.96 -14.45
CA CYS A 82 -18.58 -23.08 -13.60
C CYS A 82 -19.55 -22.18 -14.38
N ASN A 83 -20.66 -21.82 -13.74
CA ASN A 83 -21.73 -21.09 -14.40
C ASN A 83 -21.49 -19.56 -14.38
N VAL A 84 -22.17 -18.85 -15.30
CA VAL A 84 -22.02 -17.40 -15.45
C VAL A 84 -22.42 -16.63 -14.19
N LYS A 85 -23.31 -17.16 -13.33
CA LYS A 85 -23.69 -16.50 -12.07
C LYS A 85 -22.55 -16.59 -11.05
N GLU A 86 -21.84 -17.71 -10.98
CA GLU A 86 -20.62 -17.88 -10.17
C GLU A 86 -19.52 -16.93 -10.63
N LYS A 87 -19.21 -16.88 -11.94
CA LYS A 87 -18.21 -15.95 -12.50
C LYS A 87 -18.53 -14.47 -12.16
N VAL A 88 -19.79 -14.07 -12.24
CA VAL A 88 -20.23 -12.70 -11.89
C VAL A 88 -20.19 -12.47 -10.38
N LYS A 89 -20.58 -13.45 -9.56
CA LYS A 89 -20.64 -13.30 -8.10
C LYS A 89 -19.27 -13.35 -7.43
N SER A 90 -18.36 -14.19 -7.92
CA SER A 90 -16.99 -14.26 -7.41
C SER A 90 -16.28 -12.91 -7.58
N GLY A 91 -16.34 -12.29 -8.76
CA GLY A 91 -15.83 -10.93 -8.96
C GLY A 91 -16.55 -9.85 -8.13
N GLN A 92 -17.87 -9.94 -7.96
CA GLN A 92 -18.60 -9.01 -7.08
C GLN A 92 -18.14 -9.13 -5.61
N TRP A 93 -17.93 -10.35 -5.11
CA TRP A 93 -17.48 -10.57 -3.73
C TRP A 93 -16.00 -10.28 -3.54
N ALA A 94 -15.13 -10.57 -4.52
CA ALA A 94 -13.72 -10.18 -4.49
C ALA A 94 -13.57 -8.66 -4.38
N ARG A 95 -14.30 -7.89 -5.21
CA ARG A 95 -14.36 -6.42 -5.12
C ARG A 95 -14.97 -5.91 -3.81
N GLN A 96 -15.90 -6.64 -3.22
CA GLN A 96 -16.47 -6.28 -1.92
C GLN A 96 -15.44 -6.48 -0.79
N ILE A 97 -14.66 -7.56 -0.84
CA ILE A 97 -13.55 -7.81 0.10
C ILE A 97 -12.47 -6.73 -0.06
N ASP A 98 -12.11 -6.36 -1.29
CA ASP A 98 -11.13 -5.31 -1.58
C ASP A 98 -11.62 -3.90 -1.17
N ALA A 99 -12.87 -3.53 -1.49
CA ALA A 99 -13.46 -2.26 -1.05
C ALA A 99 -13.51 -2.14 0.49
N ASN A 100 -13.74 -3.24 1.21
CA ASN A 100 -13.66 -3.28 2.68
C ASN A 100 -12.23 -3.03 3.22
N ARG A 101 -11.21 -3.11 2.36
CA ARG A 101 -9.79 -2.85 2.64
C ARG A 101 -9.25 -1.65 1.88
N ALA A 102 -10.12 -0.67 1.63
CA ALA A 102 -9.83 0.61 0.97
C ALA A 102 -9.40 0.54 -0.52
N GLY A 103 -9.58 -0.60 -1.20
CA GLY A 103 -9.43 -0.67 -2.67
C GLY A 103 -7.98 -0.69 -3.17
N GLU A 104 -7.02 -1.17 -2.36
CA GLU A 104 -5.60 -1.24 -2.73
C GLU A 104 -5.16 -2.66 -3.19
N GLN A 105 -6.06 -3.67 -3.17
CA GLN A 105 -5.73 -4.96 -3.77
C GLN A 105 -5.99 -4.96 -5.28
N ASN A 106 -5.00 -5.43 -6.04
CA ASN A 106 -5.19 -5.69 -7.45
C ASN A 106 -5.99 -6.99 -7.63
N GLU A 107 -7.25 -6.88 -8.08
CA GLU A 107 -8.06 -8.01 -8.55
C GLU A 107 -7.43 -8.60 -9.82
N VAL A 108 -7.13 -9.89 -9.83
CA VAL A 108 -6.71 -10.63 -11.02
C VAL A 108 -7.60 -11.85 -11.20
N ILE A 109 -8.13 -12.03 -12.41
CA ILE A 109 -9.01 -13.15 -12.77
C ILE A 109 -8.20 -14.15 -13.58
N PHE A 110 -8.30 -15.42 -13.20
CA PHE A 110 -7.69 -16.58 -13.87
C PHE A 110 -8.79 -17.54 -14.32
N GLU A 111 -8.60 -18.16 -15.48
CA GLU A 111 -9.45 -19.26 -15.96
C GLU A 111 -8.66 -20.58 -15.85
N GLU A 112 -9.35 -21.68 -15.54
CA GLU A 112 -8.74 -23.01 -15.43
C GLU A 112 -7.97 -23.37 -16.71
N GLY A 113 -6.65 -23.58 -16.58
CA GLY A 113 -5.73 -23.80 -17.70
C GLY A 113 -4.83 -22.60 -18.07
N ASP A 114 -5.17 -21.39 -17.60
CA ASP A 114 -4.29 -20.20 -17.61
C ASP A 114 -4.15 -19.62 -16.19
N ASP A 115 -3.94 -20.53 -15.23
CA ASP A 115 -3.99 -20.31 -13.78
C ASP A 115 -2.63 -20.56 -13.08
N ALA A 116 -1.53 -20.59 -13.85
CA ALA A 116 -0.20 -20.92 -13.33
C ALA A 116 0.26 -20.00 -12.17
N GLU A 117 -0.04 -18.70 -12.20
CA GLU A 117 0.28 -17.79 -11.08
C GLU A 117 -0.62 -18.04 -9.86
N PHE A 118 -1.88 -18.45 -10.07
CA PHE A 118 -2.83 -18.77 -9.01
C PHE A 118 -2.41 -20.06 -8.27
N LEU A 119 -2.12 -21.14 -9.02
CA LEU A 119 -1.63 -22.40 -8.47
C LEU A 119 -0.29 -22.20 -7.73
N ALA A 120 0.62 -21.41 -8.30
CA ALA A 120 1.87 -21.05 -7.65
C ALA A 120 1.70 -20.16 -6.41
N ALA A 121 0.55 -19.50 -6.22
CA ALA A 121 0.23 -18.81 -4.97
C ALA A 121 -0.28 -19.78 -3.90
N LEU A 122 -1.11 -20.77 -4.28
CA LEU A 122 -1.58 -21.82 -3.38
C LEU A 122 -0.43 -22.71 -2.86
N ASP A 123 0.48 -23.14 -3.75
CA ASP A 123 1.62 -24.01 -3.39
C ASP A 123 2.62 -23.37 -2.42
N LYS A 124 2.57 -22.03 -2.24
CA LYS A 124 3.38 -21.30 -1.24
C LYS A 124 2.73 -21.26 0.16
N GLY A 125 1.44 -21.60 0.25
CA GLY A 125 0.71 -21.79 1.50
C GLY A 125 0.18 -20.53 2.19
N GLU A 126 -0.47 -20.76 3.34
CA GLU A 126 -1.26 -19.77 4.07
C GLU A 126 -0.47 -18.58 4.63
N ASN A 127 0.84 -18.73 4.85
CA ASN A 127 1.65 -17.70 5.52
C ASN A 127 2.50 -16.87 4.53
N TYR A 128 2.59 -17.27 3.26
CA TYR A 128 3.42 -16.59 2.26
C TYR A 128 2.90 -15.20 1.93
N LYS A 129 3.78 -14.19 1.93
CA LYS A 129 3.45 -12.85 1.43
C LYS A 129 4.09 -12.59 0.07
N VAL A 130 3.40 -11.81 -0.75
CA VAL A 130 3.96 -11.32 -2.02
C VAL A 130 5.16 -10.38 -1.78
N SER A 131 5.19 -9.67 -0.64
CA SER A 131 6.34 -8.86 -0.19
C SER A 131 7.61 -9.70 -0.05
N ASP A 132 7.51 -10.90 0.53
CA ASP A 132 8.66 -11.79 0.77
C ASP A 132 9.36 -12.13 -0.55
N ALA A 133 8.61 -12.41 -1.62
CA ALA A 133 9.18 -12.69 -2.93
C ALA A 133 9.75 -11.46 -3.66
N VAL A 134 9.36 -10.23 -3.28
CA VAL A 134 10.03 -9.00 -3.76
C VAL A 134 11.33 -8.80 -2.99
N GLN A 135 11.33 -9.03 -1.68
CA GLN A 135 12.50 -8.96 -0.83
C GLN A 135 13.56 -9.99 -1.23
N PHE A 136 13.21 -11.27 -1.34
CA PHE A 136 14.13 -12.33 -1.80
C PHE A 136 14.72 -12.07 -3.19
N ARG A 137 13.97 -11.41 -4.10
CA ARG A 137 14.50 -11.01 -5.42
C ARG A 137 15.55 -9.92 -5.29
N ALA A 138 15.24 -8.86 -4.53
CA ALA A 138 16.17 -7.76 -4.27
C ALA A 138 17.45 -8.25 -3.55
N GLU A 139 17.31 -9.18 -2.60
CA GLU A 139 18.44 -9.84 -1.93
C GLU A 139 19.27 -10.69 -2.91
N SER A 140 18.61 -11.45 -3.82
CA SER A 140 19.31 -12.28 -4.82
C SER A 140 20.07 -11.51 -5.89
N GLU A 141 19.72 -10.23 -6.13
CA GLU A 141 20.40 -9.36 -7.10
C GLU A 141 21.60 -8.61 -6.52
N LEU A 142 21.80 -8.58 -5.20
CA LEU A 142 22.72 -7.63 -4.56
C LEU A 142 24.09 -8.19 -4.10
N GLU A 143 24.34 -9.50 -4.14
CA GLU A 143 25.61 -10.09 -3.70
C GLU A 143 26.39 -10.77 -4.82
N LEU A 144 27.14 -9.94 -5.57
CA LEU A 144 28.46 -10.32 -6.03
C LEU A 144 29.49 -9.59 -5.16
N GLU A 145 29.97 -10.26 -4.10
CA GLU A 145 31.07 -9.76 -3.28
C GLU A 145 32.23 -9.35 -4.19
N THR A 146 32.66 -8.08 -4.09
CA THR A 146 33.83 -7.63 -4.83
C THR A 146 35.07 -7.86 -3.98
N ASP A 147 36.23 -8.10 -4.60
CA ASP A 147 37.47 -8.32 -3.83
C ASP A 147 37.92 -7.09 -3.00
N ALA A 148 37.24 -5.94 -3.13
CA ALA A 148 37.41 -4.78 -2.27
C ALA A 148 36.88 -5.02 -0.83
N ASP A 149 35.81 -5.79 -0.66
CA ASP A 149 35.13 -5.97 0.63
C ASP A 149 36.00 -6.81 1.60
N LYS A 150 36.80 -7.74 1.06
CA LYS A 150 37.80 -8.53 1.80
C LYS A 150 38.96 -7.70 2.36
N ALA A 151 39.21 -6.50 1.84
CA ALA A 151 40.29 -5.63 2.32
C ALA A 151 39.91 -4.83 3.57
N VAL A 152 38.61 -4.59 3.81
CA VAL A 152 38.12 -3.75 4.91
C VAL A 152 38.10 -4.51 6.24
N ALA A 153 37.88 -5.82 6.21
CA ALA A 153 37.83 -6.67 7.41
C ALA A 153 39.18 -6.86 8.14
N ALA A 154 40.27 -6.29 7.64
CA ALA A 154 41.63 -6.50 8.16
C ALA A 154 42.13 -5.40 9.14
N ILE A 155 41.27 -4.45 9.56
CA ILE A 155 41.69 -3.28 10.36
C ILE A 155 40.78 -3.06 11.57
N GLU A 156 41.18 -3.61 12.72
CA GLU A 156 40.70 -3.26 14.07
C GLU A 156 41.80 -3.60 15.11
N PRO A 157 41.78 -3.05 16.35
CA PRO A 157 41.51 -1.65 16.67
C PRO A 157 42.40 -1.13 17.84
N GLU A 158 42.77 0.15 17.86
CA GLU A 158 43.22 0.78 19.12
C GLU A 158 43.04 2.31 19.18
N HIS A 159 42.11 2.76 20.02
CA HIS A 159 42.46 3.42 21.29
C HIS A 159 41.26 3.63 22.23
N LYS A 160 41.54 3.47 23.53
CA LYS A 160 40.61 3.65 24.65
C LYS A 160 40.96 4.96 25.38
N ALA A 161 39.99 5.84 25.63
CA ALA A 161 40.18 7.04 26.47
C ALA A 161 38.88 7.48 27.20
N GLU A 162 39.06 8.13 28.37
CA GLU A 162 38.14 8.26 29.51
C GLU A 162 38.37 9.66 30.17
N ILE A 163 37.46 10.41 30.83
CA ILE A 163 36.02 10.31 31.23
C ILE A 163 35.44 11.76 31.31
N LYS A 164 34.15 12.04 31.04
CA LYS A 164 33.31 12.98 31.86
C LYS A 164 31.83 13.15 31.49
N GLU A 165 31.01 13.41 32.51
CA GLU A 165 29.55 13.66 32.42
C GLU A 165 29.16 15.16 32.43
N THR A 166 28.08 15.48 31.70
CA THR A 166 27.09 16.61 31.84
C THR A 166 27.58 18.08 31.83
N PRO A 167 26.80 19.05 31.27
CA PRO A 167 25.34 19.20 31.44
C PRO A 167 24.50 19.37 30.15
N GLU A 168 23.18 19.46 30.33
CA GLU A 168 22.15 19.60 29.28
C GLU A 168 22.30 20.87 28.43
N ILE A 169 22.19 20.72 27.10
CA ILE A 169 21.84 21.81 26.17
C ILE A 169 20.78 21.28 25.20
N ARG A 170 19.63 21.96 25.13
CA ARG A 170 18.61 21.73 24.10
C ARG A 170 19.07 22.30 22.77
N THR A 171 19.01 21.50 21.70
CA THR A 171 18.68 21.98 20.34
C THR A 171 18.26 20.82 19.45
N GLU A 172 17.12 21.02 18.76
CA GLU A 172 16.72 20.49 17.45
C GLU A 172 17.96 20.25 16.51
N ILE A 173 17.96 19.38 15.49
CA ILE A 173 17.03 19.27 14.34
C ILE A 173 17.21 17.90 13.65
N SER A 174 16.12 17.20 13.28
CA SER A 174 16.01 16.35 12.06
C SER A 174 14.56 15.81 11.95
N SER A 175 13.62 16.60 11.40
CA SER A 175 13.16 16.49 10.01
C SER A 175 12.53 15.14 9.59
N SER A 176 11.35 14.83 10.12
CA SER A 176 10.44 13.78 9.61
C SER A 176 9.04 14.35 9.34
N ALA A 177 8.88 15.04 8.20
CA ALA A 177 7.58 15.59 7.78
C ALA A 177 6.66 14.49 7.23
N ALA A 178 5.74 14.00 8.06
CA ALA A 178 4.69 13.07 7.65
C ALA A 178 3.66 13.74 6.70
N PRO A 179 2.95 12.98 5.85
CA PRO A 179 1.85 13.53 5.03
C PRO A 179 0.71 14.05 5.93
N GLY A 180 0.36 15.33 5.78
CA GLY A 180 -0.62 16.00 6.63
C GLY A 180 -2.02 15.38 6.58
N ILE A 181 -2.64 15.28 7.75
CA ILE A 181 -4.04 14.85 7.94
C ILE A 181 -4.98 15.89 7.30
N PRO A 182 -6.12 15.50 6.68
CA PRO A 182 -7.10 16.48 6.19
C PRO A 182 -7.56 17.43 7.30
N GLY A 183 -7.33 18.73 7.12
CA GLY A 183 -7.60 19.76 8.12
C GLY A 183 -6.39 20.17 8.99
N GLN A 184 -5.25 19.49 8.86
CA GLN A 184 -4.01 19.93 9.50
C GLN A 184 -3.35 21.04 8.66
N ILE A 185 -3.42 22.26 9.18
CA ILE A 185 -2.78 23.43 8.58
C ILE A 185 -1.27 23.28 8.77
N ASP A 186 -0.52 23.22 7.67
CA ASP A 186 0.94 23.36 7.72
C ASP A 186 1.26 24.85 7.81
N ASP A 187 1.39 25.35 9.05
CA ASP A 187 1.72 26.74 9.38
C ASP A 187 3.04 27.23 8.74
N SER A 188 3.87 26.31 8.24
CA SER A 188 5.11 26.61 7.51
C SER A 188 4.88 27.18 6.09
N ILE A 189 3.64 27.14 5.57
CA ILE A 189 3.34 27.52 4.19
C ILE A 189 2.28 28.64 4.16
N MET A 190 2.74 29.85 3.83
CA MET A 190 1.91 31.06 3.77
C MET A 190 0.85 30.97 2.66
N THR A 191 -0.32 31.58 2.85
CA THR A 191 -1.34 31.73 1.78
C THR A 191 -1.40 33.19 1.35
N VAL A 192 -1.30 33.44 0.05
CA VAL A 192 -1.36 34.81 -0.53
C VAL A 192 -2.38 34.86 -1.66
N GLU A 193 -2.88 36.06 -1.97
CA GLU A 193 -3.72 36.27 -3.14
C GLU A 193 -2.90 36.13 -4.44
N LYS A 194 -3.51 35.52 -5.45
CA LYS A 194 -2.89 35.38 -6.77
C LYS A 194 -2.75 36.73 -7.47
N MET A 195 -1.55 37.30 -7.43
CA MET A 195 -1.20 38.52 -8.17
C MET A 195 -1.24 38.33 -9.70
N GLU A 196 -1.77 39.32 -10.42
CA GLU A 196 -1.69 39.36 -11.88
C GLU A 196 -0.28 39.78 -12.35
N GLY A 197 0.23 39.10 -13.39
CA GLY A 197 1.55 39.38 -13.96
C GLY A 197 2.66 38.44 -13.47
N ARG A 198 3.87 39.00 -13.26
CA ARG A 198 5.06 38.24 -12.86
C ARG A 198 4.99 37.88 -11.38
N ARG A 199 4.95 36.58 -11.08
CA ARG A 199 5.01 36.06 -9.69
C ARG A 199 6.27 36.56 -8.98
N LYS A 200 6.10 37.16 -7.81
CA LYS A 200 7.19 37.57 -6.91
C LYS A 200 7.10 36.84 -5.57
N CYS A 201 8.24 36.62 -4.91
CA CYS A 201 8.25 36.03 -3.58
C CYS A 201 7.63 37.01 -2.55
N PRO A 202 6.67 36.58 -1.71
CA PRO A 202 6.04 37.47 -0.73
C PRO A 202 6.96 37.91 0.41
N ASN A 203 8.06 37.19 0.67
CA ASN A 203 9.00 37.51 1.74
C ASN A 203 10.16 38.43 1.29
N CYS A 204 10.84 38.10 0.18
CA CYS A 204 12.01 38.85 -0.29
C CYS A 204 11.78 39.70 -1.55
N GLY A 205 10.57 39.70 -2.12
CA GLY A 205 10.23 40.45 -3.33
C GLY A 205 10.86 39.93 -4.63
N ASN A 206 11.64 38.84 -4.59
CA ASN A 206 12.33 38.31 -5.77
C ASN A 206 11.34 37.93 -6.91
N GLU A 207 11.63 38.38 -8.13
CA GLU A 207 10.81 38.18 -9.34
C GLU A 207 11.48 37.28 -10.40
N ASP A 208 12.65 36.70 -10.10
CA ASP A 208 13.36 35.80 -11.01
C ASP A 208 12.64 34.46 -11.15
N LYS A 209 12.10 34.19 -12.34
CA LYS A 209 11.36 32.95 -12.65
C LYS A 209 12.16 31.67 -12.36
N MET A 210 13.48 31.69 -12.57
CA MET A 210 14.35 30.53 -12.28
C MET A 210 14.52 30.25 -10.78
N MET A 211 14.22 31.25 -9.93
CA MET A 211 14.34 31.19 -8.47
C MET A 211 12.98 31.01 -7.77
N ILE A 212 11.90 30.71 -8.51
CA ILE A 212 10.58 30.42 -7.97
C ILE A 212 10.17 29.03 -8.47
N HIS A 213 10.37 28.03 -7.63
CA HIS A 213 10.09 26.63 -7.95
C HIS A 213 8.63 26.31 -7.64
N GLU A 214 7.87 25.89 -8.65
CA GLU A 214 6.51 25.38 -8.52
C GLU A 214 6.54 23.88 -8.16
N SER A 215 5.68 23.45 -7.23
CA SER A 215 5.51 22.04 -6.86
C SER A 215 4.09 21.73 -6.44
N VAL A 216 3.72 20.45 -6.46
CA VAL A 216 2.40 19.98 -6.02
C VAL A 216 2.27 20.10 -4.51
N ASP A 217 1.16 20.67 -4.06
CA ASP A 217 0.81 20.78 -2.66
C ASP A 217 -0.20 19.70 -2.24
N LYS A 218 0.33 18.57 -1.77
CA LYS A 218 -0.49 17.44 -1.31
C LYS A 218 -1.39 17.76 -0.10
N SER A 219 -1.14 18.88 0.61
CA SER A 219 -1.97 19.33 1.73
C SER A 219 -3.11 20.27 1.32
N ASN A 220 -3.16 20.70 0.06
CA ASN A 220 -4.26 21.47 -0.51
C ASN A 220 -4.98 20.60 -1.55
N ILE A 221 -6.07 19.96 -1.16
CA ILE A 221 -6.89 19.14 -2.07
C ILE A 221 -7.95 20.04 -2.71
N ILE A 222 -7.91 20.18 -4.02
CA ILE A 222 -8.87 20.99 -4.80
C ILE A 222 -10.12 20.17 -5.15
N LEU A 223 -9.93 18.88 -5.43
CA LEU A 223 -11.01 17.94 -5.75
C LEU A 223 -10.64 16.56 -5.20
N ASP A 224 -11.56 15.91 -4.50
CA ASP A 224 -11.32 14.58 -3.93
C ASP A 224 -11.39 13.45 -4.96
N TYR A 225 -12.26 13.58 -5.98
CA TYR A 225 -12.43 12.60 -7.05
C TYR A 225 -12.87 13.24 -8.39
N PRO A 226 -12.11 13.05 -9.51
CA PRO A 226 -10.74 12.53 -9.54
C PRO A 226 -9.81 13.41 -8.69
N ARG A 227 -8.84 12.81 -8.01
CA ARG A 227 -8.07 13.53 -6.97
C ARG A 227 -7.12 14.56 -7.58
N MET A 228 -7.38 15.83 -7.29
CA MET A 228 -6.59 16.99 -7.76
C MET A 228 -6.03 17.78 -6.59
N TYR A 229 -4.72 18.05 -6.64
CA TYR A 229 -4.01 18.82 -5.62
C TYR A 229 -3.69 20.24 -6.12
N GLY A 230 -3.57 21.17 -5.19
CA GLY A 230 -3.13 22.54 -5.43
C GLY A 230 -1.63 22.67 -5.70
N LYS A 231 -1.19 23.91 -5.84
CA LYS A 231 0.21 24.28 -6.10
C LYS A 231 0.79 25.06 -4.93
N LYS A 232 2.07 24.80 -4.64
CA LYS A 232 2.89 25.60 -3.73
C LYS A 232 4.18 26.01 -4.42
N PHE A 233 4.69 27.16 -4.01
CA PHE A 233 5.89 27.79 -4.56
C PHE A 233 6.97 27.89 -3.49
N ARG A 234 8.23 27.68 -3.89
CA ARG A 234 9.42 27.90 -3.04
C ARG A 234 10.32 28.96 -3.68
N CYS A 235 10.76 29.95 -2.91
CA CYS A 235 11.81 30.86 -3.35
C CYS A 235 13.20 30.26 -3.12
N GLY A 236 14.04 30.23 -4.16
CA GLY A 236 15.43 29.78 -4.08
C GLY A 236 16.37 30.72 -3.33
N LEU A 237 16.00 32.00 -3.14
CA LEU A 237 16.84 32.97 -2.42
C LEU A 237 16.60 32.98 -0.90
N CYS A 238 15.34 32.96 -0.45
CA CYS A 238 15.00 33.07 0.98
C CYS A 238 14.30 31.83 1.56
N GLY A 239 14.16 30.75 0.79
CA GLY A 239 13.54 29.49 1.23
C GLY A 239 12.02 29.52 1.44
N CYS A 240 11.41 30.71 1.49
CA CYS A 240 9.98 30.95 1.73
C CYS A 240 9.07 30.05 0.89
N LEU A 241 8.09 29.44 1.54
CA LEU A 241 7.04 28.61 0.96
C LEU A 241 5.69 29.34 1.00
N TRP A 242 4.98 29.37 -0.13
CA TRP A 242 3.62 29.90 -0.18
C TRP A 242 2.71 29.16 -1.15
N ARG A 243 1.40 29.33 -0.95
CA ARG A 243 0.29 28.91 -1.82
C ARG A 243 -0.41 30.15 -2.34
N GLU A 244 -0.99 30.05 -3.53
CA GLU A 244 -1.90 31.06 -4.05
C GLU A 244 -3.34 30.58 -3.87
N LYS A 245 -4.21 31.47 -3.39
CA LYS A 245 -5.67 31.26 -3.30
C LYS A 245 -6.38 32.05 -4.40
#